data_AF-A0A6F8TBI2-F1
#
_entry.id   AF-A0A6F8TBI2-F1
#
_cell.length_a   1.000
_cell.length_b   1.000
_cell.length_c   1.000
_cell.angle_alpha   90.00
_cell.angle_beta   90.00
_cell.angle_gamma   90.00
#
_symmetry.space_group_name_H-M   'P 1'
#
loop_
_entity.id
_entity.type
_entity.pdbx_description
1 polymer ?
#
loop_
_entity_poly.entity_id
_entity_poly.type
_entity_poly.pdbx_seq_one_letter_code
_entity_poly.pdbx_strand_id
1 'polypeptide(L)'
;MGSDDIAKKRIAANRERRNLQKTNRKIRNVGNRTLIPNILILTEGYSEDIYFKELIRILSLNTVKSRKSISTDCNGILGEAESEALKSNETDNELNYIFVFLI
;
A
#
# COMPACT_ATOMS: atom_id res chain seq x y z
N MET A 1 -49.31 11.55 27.77
CA MET A 1 -48.85 11.20 26.41
C MET A 1 -47.64 12.06 26.01
N GLY A 2 -46.52 11.98 26.73
CA GLY A 2 -45.31 12.80 26.43
C GLY A 2 -43.98 12.09 26.67
N SER A 3 -44.02 10.85 27.14
CA SER A 3 -42.86 10.00 27.42
C SER A 3 -42.32 9.28 26.18
N ASP A 4 -43.19 8.97 25.22
CA ASP A 4 -42.83 8.17 24.03
C ASP A 4 -41.92 8.94 23.08
N ASP A 5 -42.10 10.25 22.96
CA ASP A 5 -41.25 11.11 22.12
C ASP A 5 -39.85 11.27 22.72
N ILE A 6 -39.75 11.28 24.05
CA ILE A 6 -38.46 11.36 24.75
C ILE A 6 -37.69 10.06 24.60
N ALA A 7 -38.37 8.91 24.73
CA ALA A 7 -37.76 7.60 24.53
C ALA A 7 -37.27 7.41 23.09
N LYS A 8 -38.09 7.78 22.09
CA LYS A 8 -37.70 7.74 20.67
C LYS A 8 -36.51 8.64 20.37
N LYS A 9 -36.48 9.88 20.90
CA LYS A 9 -35.33 10.79 20.77
C LYS A 9 -34.04 10.21 21.36
N ARG A 10 -34.10 9.57 22.53
CA ARG A 10 -32.93 8.92 23.14
C ARG A 10 -32.41 7.74 22.31
N ILE A 11 -33.30 6.95 21.71
CA ILE A 11 -32.91 5.81 20.86
C ILE A 11 -32.22 6.31 19.59
N ALA A 12 -32.76 7.35 18.94
CA ALA A 12 -32.16 7.95 17.76
C ALA A 12 -30.75 8.52 18.05
N ALA A 13 -30.61 9.31 19.11
CA ALA A 13 -29.33 9.89 19.52
C ALA A 13 -28.28 8.81 19.87
N ASN A 14 -28.70 7.71 20.52
CA ASN A 14 -27.81 6.59 20.81
C ASN A 14 -27.38 5.82 19.54
N ARG A 15 -28.27 5.71 18.54
CA ARG A 15 -27.95 5.10 17.25
C ARG A 15 -26.95 5.94 16.47
N GLU A 16 -27.15 7.26 16.43
CA GLU A 16 -26.19 8.20 15.83
C GLU A 16 -24.83 8.14 16.53
N ARG A 17 -24.80 8.18 17.87
CA ARG A 17 -23.55 8.06 18.64
C ARG A 17 -22.80 6.75 18.34
N ARG A 18 -23.52 5.63 18.23
CA ARG A 18 -22.92 4.33 17.85
C ARG A 18 -22.37 4.34 16.43
N ASN A 19 -23.07 4.96 15.48
CA ASN A 19 -22.59 5.08 14.09
C ASN A 19 -21.35 5.97 14.01
N LEU A 20 -21.34 7.11 14.71
CA LEU A 20 -20.19 8.01 14.81
C LEU A 20 -18.97 7.33 15.45
N GLN A 21 -19.18 6.48 16.45
CA GLN A 21 -18.10 5.68 17.03
C GLN A 21 -17.57 4.60 16.07
N LYS A 22 -18.44 3.98 15.26
CA LYS A 22 -18.03 3.02 14.23
C LYS A 22 -17.24 3.71 13.11
N THR A 23 -17.67 4.87 12.63
CA THR A 23 -16.92 5.64 11.63
C THR A 23 -15.59 6.12 12.20
N ASN A 24 -15.56 6.67 13.41
CA ASN A 24 -14.33 7.10 14.06
C ASN A 24 -13.37 5.94 14.38
N ARG A 25 -13.86 4.71 14.57
CA ARG A 25 -13.02 3.51 14.67
C ARG A 25 -12.48 3.08 13.30
N LYS A 26 -13.30 3.13 12.25
CA LYS A 26 -12.83 2.88 10.87
C LYS A 26 -11.75 3.88 10.47
N ILE A 27 -11.97 5.18 10.71
CA ILE A 27 -11.01 6.26 10.41
C ILE A 27 -9.71 6.08 11.20
N ARG A 28 -9.79 5.77 12.51
CA ARG A 28 -8.60 5.49 13.33
C ARG A 28 -7.87 4.20 12.96
N ASN A 29 -8.57 3.18 12.46
CA ASN A 29 -7.95 1.96 11.94
C ASN A 29 -7.22 2.17 10.61
N VAL A 30 -7.55 3.23 9.86
CA VAL A 30 -6.89 3.57 8.59
C VAL A 30 -5.68 4.49 8.84
N GLY A 31 -5.77 5.40 9.82
CA GLY A 31 -4.82 6.51 9.98
C GLY A 31 -3.47 6.21 10.63
N ASN A 32 -3.26 5.07 11.30
CA ASN A 32 -2.05 4.82 12.11
C ASN A 32 -1.33 3.49 11.86
N ARG A 33 -1.65 2.75 10.79
CA ARG A 33 -0.67 1.80 10.26
C ARG A 33 0.36 2.63 9.52
N THR A 34 1.57 2.73 10.05
CA THR A 34 2.75 2.88 9.20
C THR A 34 2.66 1.77 8.16
N LEU A 35 2.06 2.05 7.01
CA LEU A 35 2.02 1.12 5.88
C LEU A 35 3.48 0.93 5.52
N ILE A 36 4.06 -0.20 5.92
CA ILE A 36 5.42 -0.53 5.50
C ILE A 36 5.34 -0.58 3.97
N PRO A 37 6.05 0.31 3.26
CA PRO A 37 5.86 0.44 1.82
C PRO A 37 6.27 -0.87 1.14
N ASN A 38 5.43 -1.32 0.22
CA ASN A 38 5.75 -2.38 -0.71
C ASN A 38 6.53 -1.78 -1.88
N ILE A 39 7.80 -2.18 -2.02
CA ILE A 39 8.76 -1.54 -2.92
C ILE A 39 9.25 -2.57 -3.93
N LEU A 40 9.26 -2.18 -5.21
CA LEU A 40 9.93 -2.91 -6.27
C LEU A 40 11.16 -2.13 -6.73
N ILE A 41 12.29 -2.81 -6.87
CA ILE A 41 13.51 -2.30 -7.49
C ILE A 41 13.67 -3.01 -8.83
N LEU A 42 13.62 -2.24 -9.91
CA LEU A 42 13.92 -2.69 -11.26
C LEU A 42 15.36 -2.31 -11.60
N THR A 43 16.17 -3.29 -11.95
CA THR A 43 17.56 -3.08 -12.34
C THR A 43 17.77 -3.32 -13.82
N GLU A 44 18.67 -2.56 -14.43
CA GLU A 44 19.07 -2.78 -15.83
C GLU A 44 19.82 -4.11 -16.01
N GLY A 45 20.85 -4.33 -15.17
CA GLY A 45 21.71 -5.51 -15.22
C GLY A 45 21.40 -6.55 -14.15
N TYR A 46 22.05 -7.71 -14.31
CA TYR A 46 21.98 -8.82 -13.35
C TYR A 46 22.88 -8.60 -12.13
N SER A 47 23.99 -7.89 -12.30
CA SER A 47 24.94 -7.61 -11.22
C SER A 47 24.28 -6.79 -10.12
N GLU A 48 23.50 -5.78 -10.49
CA GLU A 48 22.73 -4.93 -9.58
C GLU A 48 21.59 -5.73 -8.92
N ASP A 49 20.89 -6.58 -9.66
CA ASP A 49 19.82 -7.42 -9.12
C ASP A 49 20.35 -8.35 -8.02
N ILE A 50 21.50 -9.00 -8.25
CA ILE A 50 22.16 -9.86 -7.26
C ILE A 50 22.56 -9.03 -6.03
N TYR A 51 23.15 -7.85 -6.23
CA TYR A 51 23.53 -6.95 -5.15
C TYR A 51 22.32 -6.57 -4.28
N PHE A 52 21.22 -6.11 -4.89
CA PHE A 52 20.02 -5.71 -4.14
C PHE A 52 19.33 -6.91 -3.48
N LYS A 53 19.26 -8.07 -4.13
CA LYS A 53 18.71 -9.29 -3.51
C LYS A 53 19.46 -9.66 -2.25
N GLU A 54 20.79 -9.55 -2.26
CA GLU A 54 21.58 -9.84 -1.07
C GLU A 54 21.42 -8.79 0.02
N LEU A 55 21.36 -7.50 -0.36
CA LEU A 55 21.09 -6.42 0.58
C LEU A 55 19.73 -6.58 1.27
N ILE A 56 18.68 -6.87 0.48
CA ILE A 56 17.31 -7.13 0.97
C ILE A 56 17.32 -8.31 1.96
N ARG A 57 18.05 -9.39 1.63
CA ARG A 57 18.17 -10.57 2.50
C ARG A 57 18.86 -10.23 3.82
N ILE A 58 20.02 -9.58 3.77
CA ILE A 58 20.80 -9.21 4.97
C ILE A 58 20.00 -8.31 5.91
N LEU A 59 19.27 -7.34 5.34
CA LEU A 59 18.47 -6.37 6.09
C LEU A 59 17.07 -6.87 6.45
N SER A 60 16.69 -8.09 6.04
CA SER A 60 15.35 -8.68 6.28
C SER A 60 14.19 -7.78 5.81
N LEU A 61 14.35 -7.15 4.64
CA LEU A 61 13.38 -6.21 4.07
C LEU A 61 12.26 -6.94 3.32
N ASN A 62 11.34 -7.54 4.06
CA ASN A 62 10.29 -8.42 3.51
C ASN A 62 9.33 -7.75 2.50
N THR A 63 9.21 -6.43 2.54
CA THR A 63 8.34 -5.66 1.63
C THR A 63 9.10 -5.05 0.45
N VAL A 64 10.41 -5.30 0.33
CA VAL A 64 11.23 -4.80 -0.76
C VAL A 64 11.60 -5.99 -1.66
N LYS A 65 11.38 -5.86 -2.96
CA LYS A 65 11.70 -6.88 -3.96
C LYS A 65 12.61 -6.28 -5.02
N SER A 66 13.53 -7.08 -5.53
CA SER A 66 14.39 -6.72 -6.67
C SER A 66 14.17 -7.68 -7.82
N ARG A 67 14.16 -7.13 -9.04
CA ARG A 67 14.08 -7.89 -10.29
C ARG A 67 14.85 -7.16 -11.39
N LYS A 68 15.62 -7.92 -12.18
CA LYS A 68 16.18 -7.44 -13.45
C LYS A 68 15.08 -7.16 -14.47
N SER A 69 15.05 -5.95 -15.01
CA SER A 69 14.14 -5.52 -16.09
C SER A 69 14.38 -6.32 -17.36
N ILE A 70 13.35 -6.61 -18.15
CA ILE A 70 13.51 -7.29 -19.43
C ILE A 70 14.30 -6.40 -20.39
N SER A 71 13.99 -5.11 -20.40
CA SER A 71 14.70 -4.11 -21.20
C SER A 71 16.00 -3.66 -20.52
N THR A 72 16.98 -3.28 -21.33
CA THR A 72 18.24 -2.63 -20.94
C THR A 72 18.28 -1.14 -21.31
N ASP A 73 17.24 -0.61 -21.95
CA ASP A 73 17.15 0.80 -22.32
C ASP A 73 16.22 1.54 -21.33
N CYS A 74 16.57 2.79 -21.02
CA CYS A 74 15.84 3.58 -20.02
C CYS A 74 14.32 3.65 -20.30
N ASN A 75 13.92 3.85 -21.55
CA ASN A 75 12.50 3.96 -21.91
C ASN A 75 11.76 2.63 -21.73
N GLY A 76 12.37 1.52 -22.12
CA GLY A 76 11.80 0.19 -21.92
C GLY A 76 11.66 -0.18 -20.44
N ILE A 77 12.64 0.19 -19.60
CA ILE A 77 12.58 -0.06 -18.16
C ILE A 77 11.49 0.80 -17.50
N LEU A 78 11.33 2.06 -17.90
CA LEU A 78 10.24 2.92 -17.43
C LEU A 78 8.87 2.37 -17.84
N GLY A 79 8.73 1.90 -19.09
CA GLY A 79 7.50 1.26 -19.55
C GLY A 79 7.17 -0.03 -18.77
N GLU A 80 8.18 -0.80 -18.39
CA GLU A 80 8.02 -1.96 -17.50
C GLU A 80 7.53 -1.53 -16.11
N ALA A 81 8.12 -0.46 -15.54
CA ALA A 81 7.70 0.09 -14.26
C ALA A 81 6.23 0.53 -14.27
N GLU A 82 5.80 1.24 -15.31
CA GLU A 82 4.40 1.66 -15.48
C GLU A 82 3.46 0.44 -15.61
N SER A 83 3.86 -0.59 -16.36
CA SER A 83 3.07 -1.81 -16.50
C SER A 83 2.93 -2.57 -15.16
N GLU A 84 4.00 -2.63 -14.37
CA GLU A 84 3.96 -3.25 -13.03
C GLU A 84 3.10 -2.45 -12.06
N ALA A 85 3.16 -1.11 -12.10
CA ALA A 85 2.30 -0.27 -11.29
C ALA A 85 0.81 -0.55 -11.58
N LEU A 86 0.44 -0.60 -12.87
CA LEU A 86 -0.93 -0.91 -13.30
C LEU A 86 -1.38 -2.30 -12.84
N LYS A 87 -0.56 -3.34 -13.02
CA LYS A 87 -0.87 -4.71 -12.55
C LYS A 87 -1.02 -4.77 -11.04
N SER A 88 -0.17 -4.06 -10.30
CA SER A 88 -0.19 -4.08 -8.84
C SER A 88 -1.48 -3.46 -8.27
N ASN A 89 -2.02 -2.42 -8.90
CA ASN A 89 -3.30 -1.80 -8.53
C ASN A 89 -4.49 -2.75 -8.68
N GLU A 90 -4.40 -3.75 -9.56
CA GLU A 90 -5.44 -4.76 -9.73
C GLU A 90 -5.37 -5.87 -8.68
N THR A 91 -4.32 -5.89 -7.84
CA THR A 91 -4.07 -6.91 -6.81
C THR A 91 -4.06 -6.31 -5.41
N ASP A 92 -4.35 -7.12 -4.37
CA ASP A 92 -4.21 -6.70 -2.95
C ASP A 92 -2.74 -6.42 -2.52
N ASN A 93 -1.78 -6.45 -3.46
CA ASN A 93 -0.35 -6.18 -3.27
C ASN A 93 0.09 -4.92 -4.04
N GLU A 94 -0.63 -3.83 -3.84
CA GLU A 94 -0.29 -2.51 -4.40
C GLU A 94 1.18 -2.15 -4.10
N LEU A 95 1.90 -1.69 -5.12
CA LEU A 95 3.28 -1.19 -4.97
C LEU A 95 3.21 0.28 -4.56
N ASN A 96 3.84 0.63 -3.44
CA ASN A 96 3.96 2.03 -3.00
C ASN A 96 5.03 2.78 -3.80
N TYR A 97 6.11 2.10 -4.17
CA TYR A 97 7.22 2.68 -4.91
C TYR A 97 7.81 1.66 -5.89
N ILE A 98 8.22 2.18 -7.05
CA ILE A 98 9.06 1.45 -8.01
C ILE A 98 10.33 2.27 -8.22
N PHE A 99 11.47 1.72 -7.82
CA PHE A 99 12.78 2.32 -8.09
C PHE A 99 13.36 1.71 -9.36
N VAL A 100 13.83 2.57 -10.26
CA VAL A 100 14.52 2.15 -11.48
C VAL A 100 16.00 2.49 -11.32
N PHE A 101 16.85 1.47 -11.42
CA PHE A 101 18.29 1.59 -11.26
C PHE A 101 18.98 1.37 -12.61
N LEU A 102 19.62 2.44 -13.11
CA LEU A 102 20.31 2.54 -14.40
C LEU A 102 21.78 2.90 -14.12
N ILE A 103 22.74 2.25 -14.77
CA ILE A 103 24.18 2.57 -14.70
C ILE A 103 24.66 2.97 -16.10
#